data_AF-A0A0C2BKX6-F1
#
_entry.id   AF-A0A0C2BKX6-F1
#
_cell.length_a   1.000
_cell.length_b   1.000
_cell.length_c   1.000
_cell.angle_alpha   90.00
_cell.angle_beta   90.00
_cell.angle_gamma   90.00
#
_symmetry.space_group_name_H-M   'P 1'
#
loop_
_entity.id
_entity.type
_entity.pdbx_description
1 polymer ?
#
loop_
_entity_poly.entity_id
_entity_poly.type
_entity_poly.pdbx_seq_one_letter_code
_entity_poly.pdbx_strand_id
1 'polypeptide(L)'
;MDRFGFVHKNADEATEEERANRRRVEKEVKRVNKWLAMELAWSKGRIPKKLEERTWKGIPEKLRMKIWPRLLGAFEMKEARPDVYQQLLIRARLVSKDIKQIDLDINRTYRDHISFRRRYDVK
;
A
#
# COMPACT_ATOMS: atom_id res chain seq x y z
N MET A 1 -13.71 6.54 11.73
CA MET A 1 -13.00 6.17 10.49
C MET A 1 -11.53 6.08 10.84
N ASP A 2 -10.83 5.03 10.41
CA ASP A 2 -9.40 4.91 10.65
C ASP A 2 -8.56 5.80 9.70
N ARG A 3 -7.24 5.73 9.87
CA ARG A 3 -6.27 6.43 9.04
C ARG A 3 -6.20 5.95 7.59
N PHE A 4 -6.72 4.77 7.29
CA PHE A 4 -6.69 4.20 5.94
C PHE A 4 -7.99 4.48 5.18
N GLY A 5 -9.07 4.81 5.87
CA GLY A 5 -10.36 5.14 5.28
C GLY A 5 -11.48 4.15 5.63
N PHE A 6 -11.25 3.18 6.51
CA PHE A 6 -12.27 2.23 6.99
C PHE A 6 -13.18 2.85 8.05
N VAL A 7 -14.48 2.64 7.92
CA VAL A 7 -15.49 3.12 8.87
C VAL A 7 -15.80 2.04 9.90
N HIS A 8 -15.42 2.29 11.15
CA HIS A 8 -15.78 1.43 12.28
C HIS A 8 -17.24 1.58 12.65
N LYS A 9 -17.89 0.45 12.90
CA LYS A 9 -19.30 0.39 13.26
C LYS A 9 -19.53 0.72 14.74
N ASN A 10 -18.56 0.41 15.59
CA ASN A 10 -18.63 0.60 17.03
C ASN A 10 -17.83 1.83 17.47
N ALA A 11 -18.42 2.66 18.33
CA ALA A 11 -17.78 3.88 18.84
C ALA A 11 -16.56 3.59 19.72
N ASP A 12 -16.59 2.47 20.46
CA ASP A 12 -15.48 2.05 21.30
C ASP A 12 -14.25 1.64 20.47
N GLU A 13 -14.46 0.88 19.39
CA GLU A 13 -13.41 0.48 18.44
C GLU A 13 -12.76 1.72 17.81
N ALA A 14 -13.56 2.69 17.38
CA ALA A 14 -13.06 3.95 16.84
C ALA A 14 -12.18 4.71 17.86
N THR A 15 -12.61 4.76 19.11
CA THR A 15 -11.90 5.48 20.19
C THR A 15 -10.58 4.81 20.57
N GLU A 16 -10.55 3.48 20.65
CA GLU A 16 -9.32 2.72 20.87
C GLU A 16 -8.32 2.91 19.72
N GLU A 17 -8.82 2.87 18.49
CA GLU A 17 -7.98 3.07 17.32
C GLU A 17 -7.41 4.48 17.25
N GLU A 18 -8.20 5.51 17.56
CA GLU A 18 -7.70 6.88 17.63
C GLU A 18 -6.56 7.04 18.65
N ARG A 19 -6.70 6.44 19.85
CA ARG A 19 -5.65 6.43 20.88
C ARG A 19 -4.41 5.66 20.40
N ALA A 20 -4.60 4.51 19.76
CA ALA A 20 -3.52 3.71 19.19
C ALA A 20 -2.81 4.47 18.07
N ASN A 21 -3.56 5.20 17.23
CA ASN A 21 -3.05 5.96 16.10
C ASN A 21 -2.14 7.10 16.59
N ARG A 22 -2.54 7.87 17.61
CA ARG A 22 -1.68 8.92 18.19
C ARG A 22 -0.30 8.39 18.62
N ARG A 23 -0.29 7.28 19.38
CA ARG A 23 0.96 6.60 19.81
C ARG A 23 1.78 6.07 18.62
N ARG A 24 1.13 5.63 17.54
CA ARG A 24 1.78 5.12 16.34
C ARG A 24 2.40 6.25 15.51
N VAL A 25 1.71 7.38 15.35
CA VAL A 25 2.20 8.55 14.60
C VAL A 25 3.52 9.06 15.18
N GLU A 26 3.60 9.22 16.51
CA GLU A 26 4.86 9.64 17.17
C GLU A 26 6.02 8.66 16.92
N LYS A 27 5.73 7.35 16.95
CA LYS A 27 6.72 6.31 16.63
C LYS A 27 7.11 6.34 15.15
N GLU A 28 6.16 6.58 14.24
CA GLU A 28 6.42 6.68 12.81
C GLU A 28 7.30 7.87 12.47
N VAL A 29 7.04 9.06 13.05
CA VAL A 29 7.88 10.25 12.83
C VAL A 29 9.34 9.95 13.17
N LYS A 30 9.61 9.32 14.32
CA LYS A 30 10.97 8.90 14.72
C LYS A 30 11.59 7.87 13.77
N ARG A 31 10.77 7.01 13.14
CA ARG A 31 11.22 6.00 12.18
C ARG A 31 11.51 6.59 10.79
N VAL A 32 10.73 7.56 10.33
CA VAL A 32 10.86 8.18 9.01
C VAL A 32 12.28 8.69 8.77
N ASN A 33 12.86 9.46 9.68
CA ASN A 33 14.21 10.00 9.50
C ASN A 33 15.27 8.91 9.30
N LYS A 34 15.19 7.83 10.08
CA LYS A 34 16.11 6.69 9.96
C LYS A 34 15.92 5.96 8.63
N TRP A 35 14.67 5.83 8.18
CA TRP A 35 14.35 5.21 6.90
C TRP A 35 14.77 6.06 5.70
N LEU A 36 14.63 7.39 5.76
CA LEU A 36 15.12 8.30 4.73
C LEU A 36 16.64 8.19 4.55
N ALA A 37 17.40 8.15 5.65
CA ALA A 37 18.85 7.95 5.58
C ALA A 37 19.22 6.60 4.95
N MET A 38 18.48 5.54 5.29
CA MET A 38 18.68 4.22 4.69
C MET A 38 18.30 4.19 3.21
N GLU A 39 17.19 4.82 2.83
CA GLU A 39 16.74 4.90 1.45
C GLU A 39 17.76 5.64 0.58
N LEU A 40 18.33 6.74 1.09
CA LEU A 40 19.40 7.48 0.43
C LEU A 40 20.69 6.66 0.28
N ALA A 41 21.06 5.86 1.29
CA ALA A 41 22.20 4.95 1.17
C ALA A 41 21.91 3.85 0.13
N TRP A 42 20.68 3.34 0.13
CA TRP A 42 20.24 2.29 -0.77
C TRP A 42 20.17 2.75 -2.22
N SER A 43 19.68 3.97 -2.50
CA SER A 43 19.66 4.53 -3.86
C SER A 43 21.08 4.71 -4.44
N LYS A 44 22.10 4.85 -3.60
CA LYS A 44 23.53 4.87 -3.98
C LYS A 44 24.14 3.48 -4.17
N GLY A 45 23.32 2.43 -4.29
CA GLY A 45 23.76 1.05 -4.50
C GLY A 45 24.25 0.32 -3.24
N ARG A 46 24.11 0.91 -2.05
CA ARG A 46 24.54 0.26 -0.79
C ARG A 46 23.35 -0.33 -0.06
N ILE A 47 23.27 -1.66 0.05
CA ILE A 47 22.22 -2.30 0.85
C ILE A 47 22.39 -1.90 2.33
N PRO A 48 21.41 -1.22 2.95
CA PRO A 48 21.54 -0.80 4.33
C PRO A 48 21.59 -2.01 5.27
N LYS A 49 22.60 -2.08 6.15
CA LYS A 49 22.79 -3.22 7.09
C LYS A 49 21.57 -3.55 7.94
N LYS A 50 20.74 -2.55 8.26
CA LYS A 50 19.53 -2.70 9.10
C LYS A 50 18.24 -2.78 8.30
N LEU A 51 18.31 -2.99 6.98
CA LEU A 51 17.13 -3.01 6.11
C LEU A 51 16.13 -4.07 6.55
N GLU A 52 16.56 -5.33 6.65
CA GLU A 52 15.71 -6.45 7.04
C GLU A 52 15.07 -6.26 8.42
N GLU A 53 15.89 -6.03 9.47
CA GLU A 53 15.43 -5.81 10.85
C GLU A 53 14.37 -4.71 10.93
N ARG A 54 14.53 -3.62 10.16
CA ARG A 54 13.60 -2.49 10.18
C ARG A 54 12.37 -2.74 9.33
N THR A 55 12.48 -3.49 8.23
CA THR A 55 11.33 -3.94 7.45
C THR A 55 10.38 -4.75 8.33
N TRP A 56 10.90 -5.69 9.11
CA TRP A 56 10.12 -6.47 10.09
C TRP A 56 9.47 -5.60 11.17
N LYS A 57 10.16 -4.55 11.64
CA LYS A 57 9.57 -3.58 12.59
C LYS A 57 8.48 -2.71 11.95
N GLY A 58 8.42 -2.66 10.63
CA GLY A 58 7.44 -1.90 9.86
C GLY A 58 8.03 -0.67 9.17
N ILE A 59 7.74 -0.57 7.87
CA ILE A 59 8.03 0.59 7.03
C ILE A 59 7.03 1.72 7.34
N PRO A 60 7.50 2.96 7.59
CA PRO A 60 6.63 4.12 7.78
C PRO A 60 5.70 4.30 6.60
N GLU A 61 4.44 4.64 6.85
CA GLU A 61 3.42 4.72 5.80
C GLU A 61 3.85 5.59 4.62
N LYS A 62 4.39 6.79 4.89
CA LYS A 62 4.86 7.75 3.87
C LYS A 62 5.92 7.19 2.92
N LEU A 63 6.60 6.11 3.30
CA LEU A 63 7.68 5.50 2.51
C LEU A 63 7.24 4.19 1.83
N ARG A 64 6.08 3.62 2.18
CA ARG A 64 5.63 2.32 1.62
C ARG A 64 5.52 2.36 0.10
N MET A 65 4.99 3.44 -0.45
CA MET A 65 4.84 3.63 -1.91
C MET A 65 6.18 3.60 -2.67
N LYS A 66 7.30 3.88 -2.00
CA LYS A 66 8.64 3.83 -2.58
C LYS A 66 9.37 2.53 -2.25
N ILE A 67 9.30 2.10 -0.99
CA ILE A 67 10.10 0.98 -0.48
C ILE A 67 9.50 -0.38 -0.86
N TRP A 68 8.17 -0.55 -0.83
CA TRP A 68 7.56 -1.84 -1.18
C TRP A 68 7.82 -2.23 -2.64
N PRO A 69 7.58 -1.37 -3.65
CA PRO A 69 7.86 -1.75 -5.03
C PRO A 69 9.33 -2.12 -5.24
N ARG A 70 10.25 -1.42 -4.57
CA ARG A 70 11.69 -1.71 -4.62
C ARG A 70 12.04 -3.06 -3.99
N LEU A 71 11.47 -3.39 -2.83
CA LEU A 71 11.68 -4.70 -2.19
C LEU A 71 11.13 -5.85 -3.04
N LEU A 72 10.03 -5.62 -3.76
CA LEU A 72 9.39 -6.60 -4.62
C LEU A 72 10.01 -6.72 -6.01
N GLY A 73 11.02 -5.91 -6.33
CA GLY A 73 11.58 -5.83 -7.70
C GLY A 73 10.59 -5.27 -8.74
N ALA A 74 9.49 -4.68 -8.28
CA ALA A 74 8.42 -4.17 -9.15
C ALA A 74 8.85 -2.90 -9.89
N PHE A 75 9.78 -2.12 -9.31
CA PHE A 75 10.32 -0.94 -9.99
C PHE A 75 11.15 -1.35 -11.21
N GLU A 76 12.09 -2.27 -11.01
CA GLU A 76 12.96 -2.82 -12.04
C GLU A 76 12.14 -3.54 -13.12
N MET A 77 11.12 -4.31 -12.73
CA MET A 77 10.22 -4.97 -13.69
C MET A 77 9.43 -3.96 -14.53
N LYS A 78 8.95 -2.87 -13.92
CA LYS A 78 8.22 -1.82 -14.61
C LYS A 78 9.11 -1.04 -15.56
N GLU A 79 10.34 -0.72 -15.17
CA GLU A 79 11.31 -0.02 -16.03
C GLU A 79 11.77 -0.90 -17.20
N ALA A 80 12.01 -2.19 -16.96
CA ALA A 80 12.41 -3.12 -18.01
C ALA A 80 11.29 -3.39 -19.03
N ARG A 81 10.02 -3.22 -18.63
CA ARG A 81 8.85 -3.57 -19.44
C ARG A 81 7.68 -2.58 -19.23
N PRO A 82 7.81 -1.32 -19.66
CA PRO A 82 6.84 -0.26 -19.35
C PRO A 82 5.43 -0.53 -19.89
N ASP A 83 5.32 -1.20 -21.05
CA ASP A 83 4.05 -1.41 -21.73
C ASP A 83 3.30 -2.68 -21.32
N VAL A 84 3.96 -3.58 -20.57
CA VAL A 84 3.40 -4.91 -20.26
C VAL A 84 2.09 -4.81 -19.51
N TYR A 85 1.96 -3.87 -18.58
CA TYR A 85 0.69 -3.68 -17.87
C TYR A 85 -0.46 -3.32 -18.84
N GLN A 86 -0.23 -2.38 -19.77
CA GLN A 86 -1.26 -1.96 -20.72
C GLN A 86 -1.63 -3.09 -21.69
N GLN A 87 -0.63 -3.83 -22.18
CA GLN A 87 -0.84 -4.99 -23.05
C GLN A 87 -1.65 -6.09 -22.33
N LEU A 88 -1.32 -6.38 -21.08
CA LEU A 88 -2.05 -7.34 -20.26
C LEU A 88 -3.48 -6.87 -19.97
N LEU A 89 -3.69 -5.56 -19.72
CA LEU A 89 -5.01 -4.99 -19.50
C LEU A 89 -5.90 -5.11 -20.74
N ILE A 90 -5.38 -4.80 -21.93
CA ILE A 90 -6.09 -4.96 -23.20
C ILE A 90 -6.43 -6.44 -23.42
N ARG A 91 -5.45 -7.33 -23.26
CA ARG A 91 -5.66 -8.77 -23.40
C ARG A 91 -6.71 -9.29 -22.43
N ALA A 92 -6.64 -8.91 -21.16
CA ALA A 92 -7.60 -9.33 -20.15
C ALA A 92 -9.03 -8.94 -20.54
N ARG A 93 -9.25 -7.70 -21.03
CA ARG A 93 -10.57 -7.26 -21.49
C ARG A 93 -11.13 -8.06 -22.68
N LEU A 94 -10.25 -8.55 -23.55
CA LEU A 94 -10.65 -9.32 -24.72
C LEU A 94 -10.93 -10.79 -24.42
N VAL A 95 -10.16 -11.40 -23.52
CA VAL A 95 -10.16 -12.88 -23.38
C VAL A 95 -10.36 -13.41 -21.95
N SER A 96 -10.31 -12.57 -20.92
CA SER A 96 -10.38 -13.07 -19.54
C SER A 96 -11.79 -13.57 -19.20
N LYS A 97 -11.87 -14.81 -18.70
CA LYS A 97 -13.11 -15.43 -18.21
C LYS A 97 -13.46 -14.99 -16.79
N ASP A 98 -12.50 -14.40 -16.07
CA ASP A 98 -12.61 -14.10 -14.64
C ASP A 98 -13.21 -12.72 -14.36
N ILE A 99 -13.42 -11.88 -15.39
CA ILE A 99 -13.94 -10.51 -15.24
C ILE A 99 -15.25 -10.49 -14.45
N LYS A 100 -16.18 -11.41 -14.77
CA LYS A 100 -17.47 -11.50 -14.08
C LYS A 100 -17.29 -11.85 -12.60
N GLN A 101 -16.35 -12.75 -12.27
CA GLN A 101 -16.11 -13.16 -10.90
C GLN A 101 -15.46 -12.03 -10.09
N ILE A 102 -14.45 -11.36 -10.66
CA ILE A 102 -13.81 -10.18 -10.05
C ILE A 102 -14.86 -9.10 -9.77
N ASP A 103 -15.77 -8.86 -10.72
CA ASP A 103 -16.83 -7.87 -10.56
C ASP A 103 -17.82 -8.21 -9.43
N LEU A 104 -18.19 -9.48 -9.29
CA LEU A 104 -18.99 -9.96 -8.16
C LEU A 104 -18.24 -9.77 -6.84
N ASP A 105 -16.93 -9.99 -6.82
CA ASP A 105 -16.10 -9.88 -5.61
C ASP A 105 -15.89 -8.44 -5.15
N ILE A 106 -15.84 -7.49 -6.07
CA ILE A 106 -15.80 -6.05 -5.76
C ILE A 106 -17.01 -5.64 -4.91
N ASN A 107 -18.20 -6.18 -5.18
CA ASN A 107 -19.42 -5.81 -4.44
C ASN A 107 -19.43 -6.32 -2.99
N ARG A 108 -18.55 -7.24 -2.61
CA ARG A 108 -18.45 -7.81 -1.26
C ARG A 108 -17.14 -7.48 -0.54
N THR A 109 -16.23 -6.73 -1.16
CA THR A 109 -14.91 -6.41 -0.59
C THR A 109 -14.84 -4.94 -0.13
N TYR A 110 -14.39 -4.71 1.10
CA TYR A 110 -14.13 -3.37 1.69
C TYR A 110 -15.28 -2.35 1.55
N ARG A 111 -16.52 -2.79 1.78
CA ARG A 111 -17.74 -1.96 1.67
C ARG A 111 -17.86 -0.85 2.73
N ASP A 112 -17.07 -0.95 3.78
CA ASP A 112 -16.90 0.00 4.87
C ASP A 112 -15.77 1.02 4.62
N HIS A 113 -15.00 0.88 3.54
CA HIS A 113 -13.93 1.81 3.19
C HIS A 113 -14.44 2.97 2.32
N ILE A 114 -14.06 4.21 2.65
CA ILE A 114 -14.55 5.42 1.95
C ILE A 114 -14.29 5.41 0.44
N SER A 115 -13.11 4.97 0.01
CA SER A 115 -12.74 4.90 -1.41
C SER A 115 -13.24 3.65 -2.14
N PHE A 116 -13.78 2.64 -1.43
CA PHE A 116 -14.19 1.36 -2.03
C PHE A 116 -15.68 1.02 -1.80
N ARG A 117 -16.39 1.81 -0.98
CA ARG A 117 -17.84 1.66 -0.75
C ARG A 117 -18.69 2.04 -1.96
N ARG A 118 -18.17 2.80 -2.92
CA ARG A 118 -18.85 3.12 -4.18
C ARG A 118 -18.29 2.26 -5.30
N ARG A 119 -19.18 1.74 -6.15
CA ARG A 119 -18.79 0.95 -7.31
C ARG A 119 -18.34 1.90 -8.41
N TYR A 120 -17.09 1.79 -8.84
CA TYR A 120 -16.47 2.65 -9.88
C TYR A 120 -16.53 4.15 -9.55
N ASP A 121 -15.93 4.59 -8.42
CA ASP A 121 -15.74 6.03 -8.21
C ASP A 121 -14.92 6.67 -9.35
N VAL A 122 -15.23 7.94 -9.59
CA VAL A 122 -15.04 8.74 -10.82
C VAL A 122 -13.65 8.58 -11.47
N LYS A 123 -13.67 8.41 -12.79
CA LYS A 123 -12.51 8.49 -13.71
C LYS A 123 -11.69 9.76 -13.51
#